data_AF-A0A665WM55-F1
#
_entry.id   AF-A0A665WM55-F1
#
_cell.length_a   1.000
_cell.length_b   1.000
_cell.length_c   1.000
_cell.angle_alpha   90.00
_cell.angle_beta   90.00
_cell.angle_gamma   90.00
#
_symmetry.space_group_name_H-M   'P 1'
#
loop_
_entity.id
_entity.type
_entity.pdbx_description
1 polymer ?
#
loop_
_entity_poly.entity_id
_entity_poly.type
_entity_poly.pdbx_seq_one_letter_code
_entity_poly.pdbx_strand_id
1 'polypeptide(L)'
;MPQTPPFTGQLNTSSYNKNLYQTKEEGYPGLYYHDNNLVSGSLEALIHHLVPTVDYYPDRTYIFTFLLSSRLFIHPYELMSKVCHLCMEQQRLSDPQADKVRVRKIAPKILQLLTEWTETFPYDFRDERMMRSLKELTHRLASGDEVGTYSDLDQMCCCLVQVLTVLSQYEEALVKINATATDRLTALKAKPQAAIQRDMLSICNDPFTVAQQLTHIELERLSYIGPEEFIQAFVQKDPLDNDKRCFSDHKKASNLEAYVDWFNRLSYLVATEICMPVKKKHRARVIEFFIDVARECFNIGNFNSLMAIISGMNMSPVSRLKKTWSKVKTAKFDILEHQMDPSSNFYNYRTALRGATQRSITAHSSREKIVIPFFSLLIKDIYFLNEGCANRLQSGHVNFEKFWELAKQVSEFMAWKKVECPFEKDRKILQYLLTAPVFTEDALYLASYESEGPENNMEKDRWKSLRKGKTIK
;
A
#
# COMPACT_ATOMS: atom_id res chain seq x y z
N MET A 1 26.77 -12.45 -16.80
CA MET A 1 26.08 -11.15 -16.83
C MET A 1 26.25 -10.55 -18.21
N PRO A 2 25.16 -10.27 -18.93
CA PRO A 2 25.11 -9.20 -19.90
C PRO A 2 24.25 -8.04 -19.35
N GLN A 3 24.72 -6.81 -19.56
CA GLN A 3 24.01 -5.58 -19.25
C GLN A 3 22.77 -5.44 -20.15
N THR A 4 21.64 -5.07 -19.55
CA THR A 4 20.38 -4.76 -20.25
C THR A 4 20.38 -3.28 -20.64
N PRO A 5 20.00 -2.90 -21.87
CA PRO A 5 19.87 -1.49 -22.26
C PRO A 5 18.57 -0.87 -21.73
N PRO A 6 18.51 0.46 -21.57
CA PRO A 6 17.32 1.15 -21.09
C PRO A 6 16.17 1.06 -22.12
N PHE A 7 14.99 0.70 -21.62
CA PHE A 7 13.75 0.65 -22.39
C PHE A 7 13.29 2.07 -22.73
N THR A 8 13.23 2.41 -24.01
CA THR A 8 12.58 3.61 -24.54
C THR A 8 11.12 3.28 -24.84
N GLY A 9 10.22 3.68 -23.95
CA GLY A 9 8.77 3.62 -24.20
C GLY A 9 8.35 4.78 -25.10
N GLN A 10 7.86 4.46 -26.30
CA GLN A 10 7.25 5.44 -27.20
C GLN A 10 6.04 6.11 -26.53
N LEU A 11 6.13 7.43 -26.39
CA LEU A 11 5.09 8.32 -25.88
C LEU A 11 3.93 8.41 -26.88
N ASN A 12 2.74 7.99 -26.47
CA ASN A 12 1.49 8.48 -27.05
C ASN A 12 1.07 9.73 -26.28
N THR A 13 1.32 10.89 -26.87
CA THR A 13 0.93 12.20 -26.36
C THR A 13 -0.51 12.53 -26.75
N SER A 14 -1.42 12.56 -25.77
CA SER A 14 -2.75 13.21 -25.83
C SER A 14 -3.37 13.06 -24.44
N SER A 15 -3.86 14.07 -23.71
CA SER A 15 -4.00 15.51 -23.91
C SER A 15 -4.00 16.13 -22.51
N TYR A 16 -2.96 16.88 -22.14
CA TYR A 16 -2.95 17.70 -20.93
C TYR A 16 -3.17 19.16 -21.32
N ASN A 17 -4.10 19.81 -20.62
CA ASN A 17 -4.48 21.20 -20.81
C ASN A 17 -3.23 22.11 -20.87
N LYS A 18 -3.02 22.74 -22.02
CA LYS A 18 -2.04 23.80 -22.22
C LYS A 18 -2.54 25.06 -21.54
N ASN A 19 -2.11 25.31 -20.31
CA ASN A 19 -2.07 26.67 -19.79
C ASN A 19 -0.73 27.29 -20.19
N LEU A 20 -0.77 28.09 -21.26
CA LEU A 20 0.30 28.99 -21.67
C LEU A 20 0.43 30.10 -20.63
N TYR A 21 1.49 30.06 -19.83
CA TYR A 21 2.00 31.24 -19.14
C TYR A 21 3.51 31.34 -19.33
N GLN A 22 3.91 32.28 -20.19
CA GLN A 22 5.25 32.86 -20.16
C GLN A 22 5.33 33.71 -18.89
N THR A 23 5.99 33.20 -17.86
CA THR A 23 6.34 33.97 -16.67
C THR A 23 7.60 34.79 -16.96
N LYS A 24 7.48 36.12 -16.84
CA LYS A 24 8.65 36.97 -16.55
C LYS A 24 9.32 36.42 -15.29
N GLU A 25 10.63 36.33 -15.34
CA GLU A 25 11.51 35.82 -14.28
C GLU A 25 11.34 36.61 -12.97
N GLU A 26 10.45 36.13 -12.09
CA GLU A 26 10.51 36.36 -10.65
C GLU A 26 10.57 35.00 -9.92
N GLY A 27 11.43 34.10 -10.41
CA GLY A 27 11.70 32.81 -9.76
C GLY A 27 12.70 32.96 -8.61
N TYR A 28 12.38 32.41 -7.45
CA TYR A 28 13.33 32.26 -6.35
C TYR A 28 14.61 31.56 -6.88
N PRO A 29 15.83 32.11 -6.68
CA PRO A 29 17.04 31.50 -7.20
C PRO A 29 17.22 30.11 -6.59
N GLY A 30 17.27 29.07 -7.43
CA GLY A 30 17.52 27.70 -6.97
C GLY A 30 16.59 26.60 -7.51
N LEU A 31 15.58 26.92 -8.32
CA LEU A 31 14.80 25.92 -9.08
C LEU A 31 15.30 25.80 -10.52
N TYR A 32 15.38 24.58 -11.04
CA TYR A 32 15.88 24.28 -12.38
C TYR A 32 14.83 23.50 -13.17
N TYR A 33 14.48 24.06 -14.32
CA TYR A 33 13.47 23.51 -15.22
C TYR A 33 14.11 23.03 -16.52
N HIS A 34 13.59 21.94 -17.07
CA HIS A 34 13.89 21.45 -18.41
C HIS A 34 12.57 21.21 -19.13
N ASP A 35 12.39 21.79 -20.32
CA ASP A 35 11.14 21.73 -21.09
C ASP A 35 9.89 22.06 -20.25
N ASN A 36 9.98 23.12 -19.42
CA ASN A 36 8.98 23.57 -18.45
C ASN A 36 8.66 22.58 -17.30
N ASN A 37 9.40 21.48 -17.16
CA ASN A 37 9.26 20.55 -16.04
C ASN A 37 10.33 20.83 -14.98
N LEU A 38 9.93 20.88 -13.71
CA LEU A 38 10.87 21.02 -12.60
C LEU A 38 11.72 19.75 -12.48
N VAL A 39 13.02 19.87 -12.72
CA VAL A 39 13.98 18.74 -12.69
C VAL A 39 14.75 18.68 -11.39
N SER A 40 15.17 19.83 -10.84
CA SER A 40 15.90 19.88 -9.58
C SER A 40 15.79 21.23 -8.89
N GLY A 41 16.17 21.28 -7.61
CA GLY A 41 16.36 22.54 -6.91
C GLY A 41 16.98 22.37 -5.52
N SER A 42 17.40 23.48 -4.91
CA SER A 42 17.77 23.46 -3.49
C SER A 42 16.55 23.10 -2.63
N LEU A 43 16.77 22.48 -1.47
CA LEU A 43 15.67 22.12 -0.58
C LEU A 43 14.88 23.36 -0.16
N GLU A 44 15.57 24.46 0.14
CA GLU A 44 14.99 25.75 0.47
C GLU A 44 14.10 26.27 -0.66
N ALA A 45 14.58 26.30 -1.91
CA ALA A 45 13.80 26.78 -3.04
C ALA A 45 12.54 25.93 -3.27
N LEU A 46 12.62 24.61 -3.08
CA LEU A 46 11.46 23.72 -3.17
C LEU A 46 10.45 23.96 -2.03
N ILE A 47 10.91 24.23 -0.81
CA ILE A 47 10.04 24.61 0.32
C ILE A 47 9.34 25.94 0.02
N HIS A 48 10.06 26.93 -0.50
CA HIS A 48 9.44 28.19 -0.94
C HIS A 48 8.39 27.97 -2.04
N HIS A 49 8.66 27.07 -2.99
CA HIS A 49 7.72 26.73 -4.06
C HIS A 49 6.46 26.00 -3.56
N LEU A 50 6.51 25.35 -2.38
CA LEU A 50 5.35 24.75 -1.74
C LEU A 50 4.40 25.79 -1.11
N VAL A 51 4.89 26.98 -0.71
CA VAL A 51 4.08 27.96 0.02
C VAL A 51 3.34 28.88 -0.96
N PRO A 52 1.98 28.90 -0.96
CA PRO A 52 1.20 29.80 -1.80
C PRO A 52 1.53 31.27 -1.55
N THR A 53 1.34 32.11 -2.58
CA THR A 53 1.43 33.57 -2.47
C THR A 53 0.14 34.21 -2.99
N VAL A 54 0.06 35.54 -3.06
CA VAL A 54 -1.11 36.25 -3.63
C VAL A 54 -1.40 35.80 -5.06
N ASP A 55 -0.35 35.64 -5.87
CA ASP A 55 -0.47 35.39 -7.32
C ASP A 55 -0.14 33.94 -7.72
N TYR A 56 0.28 33.11 -6.77
CA TYR A 56 0.72 31.75 -7.02
C TYR A 56 0.04 30.73 -6.10
N TYR A 57 -0.24 29.55 -6.64
CA TYR A 57 -0.60 28.34 -5.89
C TYR A 57 0.13 27.15 -6.55
N PRO A 58 0.79 26.28 -5.76
CA PRO A 58 1.50 25.13 -6.32
C PRO A 58 0.55 24.14 -6.98
N ASP A 59 1.00 23.53 -8.06
CA ASP A 59 0.24 22.46 -8.70
C ASP A 59 0.04 21.27 -7.76
N ARG A 60 -1.12 20.61 -7.81
CA ARG A 60 -1.45 19.49 -6.92
C ARG A 60 -0.48 18.32 -7.06
N THR A 61 0.00 18.04 -8.27
CA THR A 61 1.00 16.99 -8.48
C THR A 61 2.32 17.39 -7.84
N TYR A 62 2.70 18.67 -7.87
CA TYR A 62 3.87 19.17 -7.13
C TYR A 62 3.69 19.02 -5.61
N ILE A 63 2.54 19.45 -5.06
CA ILE A 63 2.24 19.33 -3.62
C ILE A 63 2.38 17.88 -3.18
N PHE A 64 1.71 16.96 -3.88
CA PHE A 64 1.80 15.53 -3.59
C PHE A 64 3.24 15.01 -3.67
N THR A 65 3.95 15.30 -4.76
CA THR A 65 5.32 14.81 -5.01
C THR A 65 6.31 15.34 -3.99
N PHE A 66 6.27 16.64 -3.71
CA PHE A 66 7.16 17.28 -2.76
C PHE A 66 6.86 16.81 -1.34
N LEU A 67 5.59 16.83 -0.90
CA LEU A 67 5.24 16.33 0.43
C LEU A 67 5.60 14.85 0.59
N LEU A 68 5.42 14.01 -0.44
CA LEU A 68 5.80 12.60 -0.44
C LEU A 68 7.31 12.41 -0.21
N SER A 69 8.11 13.07 -1.06
CA SER A 69 9.56 12.90 -1.14
C SER A 69 10.36 13.71 -0.12
N SER A 70 9.79 14.81 0.41
CA SER A 70 10.47 15.68 1.39
C SER A 70 10.91 14.93 2.64
N ARG A 71 10.21 13.84 2.99
CA ARG A 71 10.54 12.96 4.13
C ARG A 71 11.94 12.36 4.06
N LEU A 72 12.56 12.32 2.87
CA LEU A 72 13.95 11.90 2.68
C LEU A 72 14.96 12.98 3.05
N PHE A 73 14.53 14.23 3.23
CA PHE A 73 15.39 15.40 3.40
C PHE A 73 15.08 16.24 4.63
N ILE A 74 13.82 16.24 5.07
CA ILE A 74 13.32 17.03 6.18
C ILE A 74 12.14 16.31 6.84
N HIS A 75 12.10 16.31 8.17
CA HIS A 75 10.96 15.76 8.89
C HIS A 75 9.68 16.57 8.60
N PRO A 76 8.50 15.92 8.52
CA PRO A 76 7.23 16.62 8.29
C PRO A 76 6.96 17.78 9.25
N TYR A 77 7.26 17.61 10.55
CA TYR A 77 7.07 18.68 11.54
C TYR A 77 8.02 19.88 11.33
N GLU A 78 9.25 19.63 10.88
CA GLU A 78 10.21 20.69 10.54
C GLU A 78 9.80 21.41 9.27
N LEU A 79 9.30 20.68 8.28
CA LEU A 79 8.74 21.25 7.06
C LEU A 79 7.53 22.14 7.37
N MET A 80 6.59 21.67 8.19
CA MET A 80 5.44 22.47 8.61
C MET A 80 5.88 23.72 9.36
N SER A 81 6.89 23.63 10.24
CA SER A 81 7.44 24.80 10.93
C SER A 81 8.03 25.83 9.95
N LYS A 82 8.75 25.39 8.91
CA LYS A 82 9.26 26.27 7.84
C LYS A 82 8.12 26.88 7.03
N VAL A 83 7.08 26.11 6.68
CA VAL A 83 5.88 26.62 6.00
C VAL A 83 5.20 27.69 6.86
N CYS A 84 4.99 27.44 8.15
CA CYS A 84 4.46 28.44 9.08
C CYS A 84 5.30 29.71 9.08
N HIS A 85 6.62 29.58 9.15
CA HIS A 85 7.53 30.71 9.14
C HIS A 85 7.43 31.55 7.86
N LEU A 86 7.45 30.90 6.68
CA LEU A 86 7.31 31.58 5.40
C LEU A 86 5.95 32.28 5.25
N CYS A 87 4.88 31.64 5.72
CA CYS A 87 3.56 32.28 5.80
C CYS A 87 3.60 33.54 6.68
N MET A 88 4.36 33.54 7.78
CA MET A 88 4.51 34.71 8.66
C MET A 88 5.37 35.82 8.03
N GLU A 89 6.44 35.47 7.32
CA GLU A 89 7.27 36.46 6.63
C GLU A 89 6.47 37.21 5.57
N GLN A 90 5.62 36.51 4.81
CA GLN A 90 4.75 37.14 3.81
C GLN A 90 3.77 38.17 4.40
N GLN A 91 3.46 38.07 5.70
CA GLN A 91 2.56 38.98 6.42
C GLN A 91 3.26 40.23 6.98
N ARG A 92 4.59 40.26 7.03
CA ARG A 92 5.37 41.33 7.72
C ARG A 92 6.01 42.35 6.78
N LEU A 93 5.70 42.28 5.49
CA LEU A 93 6.44 43.02 4.46
C LEU A 93 5.89 44.43 4.18
N SER A 94 4.81 44.91 4.81
CA SER A 94 4.19 46.21 4.45
C SER A 94 3.43 46.92 5.60
N ASP A 95 2.74 48.01 5.25
CA ASP A 95 1.82 48.78 6.12
C ASP A 95 0.74 47.86 6.74
N PRO A 96 0.45 47.97 8.06
CA PRO A 96 -0.57 47.17 8.77
C PRO A 96 -1.93 47.02 8.07
N GLN A 97 -2.36 48.02 7.31
CA GLN A 97 -3.63 47.94 6.58
C GLN A 97 -3.51 47.15 5.27
N ALA A 98 -2.37 47.26 4.58
CA ALA A 98 -2.05 46.47 3.39
C ALA A 98 -1.80 45.00 3.74
N ASP A 99 -1.25 44.73 4.93
CA ASP A 99 -1.04 43.38 5.45
C ASP A 99 -2.36 42.64 5.68
N LYS A 100 -3.38 43.31 6.24
CA LYS A 100 -4.72 42.72 6.41
C LYS A 100 -5.37 42.28 5.10
N VAL A 101 -5.29 43.11 4.05
CA VAL A 101 -5.84 42.77 2.74
C VAL A 101 -5.09 41.60 2.09
N ARG A 102 -3.77 41.53 2.28
CA ARG A 102 -2.93 40.45 1.77
C ARG A 102 -3.20 39.13 2.48
N VAL A 103 -3.33 39.16 3.81
CA VAL A 103 -3.69 38.00 4.63
C VAL A 103 -5.01 37.40 4.14
N ARG A 104 -6.04 38.23 3.87
CA ARG A 104 -7.33 37.75 3.35
C ARG A 104 -7.22 37.05 1.99
N LYS A 105 -6.32 37.48 1.12
CA LYS A 105 -6.10 36.82 -0.19
C LYS A 105 -5.31 35.51 -0.09
N ILE A 106 -4.38 35.42 0.87
CA ILE A 106 -3.50 34.26 1.02
C ILE A 106 -4.13 33.18 1.90
N ALA A 107 -4.92 33.54 2.91
CA ALA A 107 -5.47 32.61 3.89
C ALA A 107 -6.25 31.44 3.27
N PRO A 108 -7.15 31.63 2.27
CA PRO A 108 -7.85 30.52 1.62
C PRO A 108 -6.89 29.55 0.90
N LYS A 109 -5.79 30.06 0.34
CA LYS A 109 -4.77 29.22 -0.32
C LYS A 109 -3.96 28.42 0.68
N ILE A 110 -3.59 29.01 1.83
CA ILE A 110 -2.91 28.28 2.90
C ILE A 110 -3.83 27.21 3.47
N LEU A 111 -5.10 27.55 3.72
CA LEU A 111 -6.11 26.58 4.12
C LEU A 111 -6.20 25.43 3.11
N GLN A 112 -6.27 25.71 1.80
CA GLN A 112 -6.29 24.66 0.78
C GLN A 112 -5.04 23.77 0.84
N LEU A 113 -3.83 24.34 0.98
CA LEU A 113 -2.60 23.55 1.15
C LEU A 113 -2.67 22.66 2.40
N LEU A 114 -3.14 23.19 3.54
CA LEU A 114 -3.29 22.43 4.77
C LEU A 114 -4.32 21.31 4.62
N THR A 115 -5.45 21.57 3.98
CA THR A 115 -6.46 20.56 3.66
C THR A 115 -5.85 19.44 2.84
N GLU A 116 -5.17 19.77 1.73
CA GLU A 116 -4.51 18.78 0.88
C GLU A 116 -3.45 17.94 1.64
N TRP A 117 -2.68 18.56 2.55
CA TRP A 117 -1.72 17.84 3.40
C TRP A 117 -2.43 16.91 4.40
N THR A 118 -3.44 17.41 5.12
CA THR A 118 -4.19 16.63 6.13
C THR A 118 -4.96 15.46 5.55
N GLU A 119 -5.49 15.59 4.34
CA GLU A 119 -6.20 14.52 3.63
C GLU A 119 -5.25 13.49 3.03
N THR A 120 -4.11 13.93 2.50
CA THR A 120 -3.16 13.05 1.79
C THR A 120 -2.24 12.29 2.75
N PHE A 121 -1.76 12.96 3.81
CA PHE A 121 -0.79 12.41 4.76
C PHE A 121 -1.27 12.58 6.22
N PRO A 122 -2.44 12.01 6.59
CA PRO A 122 -3.01 12.18 7.92
C PRO A 122 -2.07 11.68 9.04
N TYR A 123 -1.26 10.67 8.77
CA TYR A 123 -0.32 10.10 9.74
C TYR A 123 0.76 11.08 10.22
N ASP A 124 1.15 12.08 9.41
CA ASP A 124 2.11 13.11 9.82
C ASP A 124 1.61 13.86 11.07
N PHE A 125 0.28 14.01 11.20
CA PHE A 125 -0.38 14.75 12.28
C PHE A 125 -0.59 13.94 13.57
N ARG A 126 -0.07 12.70 13.63
CA ARG A 126 0.10 11.99 14.91
C ARG A 126 1.25 12.55 15.74
N ASP A 127 2.22 13.22 15.11
CA ASP A 127 3.29 13.91 15.82
C ASP A 127 2.75 15.16 16.52
N GLU A 128 3.00 15.28 17.82
CA GLU A 128 2.51 16.40 18.63
C GLU A 128 3.07 17.76 18.17
N ARG A 129 4.30 17.79 17.63
CA ARG A 129 4.93 19.01 17.10
C ARG A 129 4.23 19.43 15.81
N MET A 130 3.93 18.49 14.93
CA MET A 130 3.16 18.72 13.70
C MET A 130 1.77 19.29 14.03
N MET A 131 1.05 18.65 14.96
CA MET A 131 -0.28 19.09 15.40
C MET A 131 -0.24 20.47 16.07
N ARG A 132 0.81 20.78 16.84
CA ARG A 132 1.00 22.10 17.45
C ARG A 132 1.22 23.19 16.40
N SER A 133 2.09 22.94 15.41
CA SER A 133 2.34 23.88 14.31
C SER A 133 1.08 24.12 13.46
N LEU A 134 0.29 23.07 13.21
CA LEU A 134 -1.01 23.22 12.54
C LEU A 134 -1.92 24.15 13.34
N LYS A 135 -2.12 23.90 14.64
CA LYS A 135 -2.98 24.73 15.51
C LYS A 135 -2.52 26.18 15.62
N GLU A 136 -1.22 26.41 15.68
CA GLU A 136 -0.68 27.76 15.67
C GLU A 136 -1.00 28.50 14.37
N LEU A 137 -0.82 27.83 13.23
CA LEU A 137 -1.11 28.41 11.92
C LEU A 137 -2.61 28.67 11.74
N THR A 138 -3.48 27.72 12.09
CA THR A 138 -4.94 27.88 11.98
C THR A 138 -5.46 29.01 12.87
N HIS A 139 -4.96 29.12 14.11
CA HIS A 139 -5.32 30.21 15.01
C HIS A 139 -4.94 31.59 14.45
N ARG A 140 -3.79 31.70 13.77
CA ARG A 140 -3.36 32.94 13.13
C ARG A 140 -4.22 33.28 11.91
N LEU A 141 -4.54 32.29 11.07
CA LEU A 141 -5.41 32.49 9.91
C LEU A 141 -6.82 32.96 10.33
N ALA A 142 -7.33 32.46 11.46
CA ALA A 142 -8.60 32.87 12.04
C ALA A 142 -8.66 34.34 12.46
N SER A 143 -7.53 34.99 12.75
CA SER A 143 -7.49 36.39 13.18
C SER A 143 -7.80 37.41 12.05
N GLY A 144 -7.99 36.95 10.80
CA GLY A 144 -8.23 37.77 9.61
C GLY A 144 -9.67 38.32 9.41
N ASP A 145 -10.59 38.02 10.34
CA ASP A 145 -11.95 38.60 10.46
C ASP A 145 -12.95 38.20 9.33
N GLU A 146 -12.82 36.99 8.77
CA GLU A 146 -13.81 36.42 7.85
C GLU A 146 -14.45 35.16 8.44
N VAL A 147 -15.76 35.23 8.72
CA VAL A 147 -16.55 34.17 9.37
C VAL A 147 -16.47 32.82 8.62
N GLY A 148 -16.34 32.84 7.29
CA GLY A 148 -16.23 31.63 6.45
C GLY A 148 -14.92 30.87 6.66
N THR A 149 -13.77 31.56 6.68
CA THR A 149 -12.45 30.95 6.82
C THR A 149 -12.29 30.21 8.15
N TYR A 150 -12.87 30.73 9.24
CA TYR A 150 -12.86 30.06 10.55
C TYR A 150 -13.63 28.73 10.51
N SER A 151 -14.82 28.73 9.91
CA SER A 151 -15.65 27.53 9.77
C SER A 151 -14.93 26.44 8.98
N ASP A 152 -14.26 26.80 7.89
CA ASP A 152 -13.55 25.82 7.05
C ASP A 152 -12.30 25.26 7.76
N LEU A 153 -11.59 26.08 8.53
CA LEU A 153 -10.45 25.65 9.35
C LEU A 153 -10.89 24.66 10.45
N ASP A 154 -12.00 24.95 11.13
CA ASP A 154 -12.56 24.06 12.15
C ASP A 154 -13.03 22.74 11.55
N GLN A 155 -13.70 22.78 10.39
CA GLN A 155 -14.12 21.60 9.64
C GLN A 155 -12.92 20.74 9.22
N MET A 156 -11.85 21.34 8.69
CA MET A 156 -10.62 20.63 8.34
C MET A 156 -9.99 19.93 9.56
N CYS A 157 -9.89 20.64 10.69
CA CYS A 157 -9.36 20.07 11.94
C CYS A 157 -10.24 18.92 12.46
N CYS A 158 -11.57 19.07 12.39
CA CYS A 158 -12.51 18.03 12.77
C CYS A 158 -12.38 16.79 11.88
N CYS A 159 -12.30 16.97 10.55
CA CYS A 159 -12.08 15.88 9.59
C CYS A 159 -10.77 15.13 9.90
N LEU A 160 -9.67 15.86 10.14
CA LEU A 160 -8.39 15.25 10.51
C LEU A 160 -8.48 14.39 11.77
N VAL A 161 -9.11 14.91 12.83
CA VAL A 161 -9.28 14.16 14.09
C VAL A 161 -10.14 12.91 13.88
N GLN A 162 -11.20 12.99 13.08
CA GLN A 162 -12.03 11.84 12.72
C GLN A 162 -11.21 10.78 11.97
N VAL A 163 -10.45 11.17 10.95
CA VAL A 163 -9.56 10.26 10.21
C VAL A 163 -8.57 9.59 11.16
N LEU A 164 -7.84 10.37 11.98
CA LEU A 164 -6.87 9.84 12.95
C LEU A 164 -7.49 8.84 13.95
N THR A 165 -8.75 9.08 14.35
CA THR A 165 -9.52 8.18 15.21
C THR A 165 -9.81 6.86 14.51
N VAL A 166 -10.29 6.91 13.26
CA VAL A 166 -10.57 5.71 12.44
C VAL A 166 -9.29 4.90 12.20
N LEU A 167 -8.16 5.56 11.93
CA LEU A 167 -6.86 4.88 11.76
C LEU A 167 -6.44 4.14 13.04
N SER A 168 -6.62 4.78 14.21
CA SER A 168 -6.29 4.15 15.50
C SER A 168 -7.20 2.97 15.83
N GLN A 169 -8.51 3.08 15.56
CA GLN A 169 -9.46 1.98 15.74
C GLN A 169 -9.14 0.78 14.85
N TYR A 170 -8.70 1.03 13.62
CA TYR A 170 -8.28 -0.02 12.70
C TYR A 170 -7.06 -0.79 13.21
N GLU A 171 -6.04 -0.08 13.69
CA GLU A 171 -4.85 -0.70 14.30
C GLU A 171 -5.22 -1.60 15.49
N GLU A 172 -6.11 -1.14 16.37
CA GLU A 172 -6.64 -1.95 17.46
C GLU A 172 -7.42 -3.18 16.98
N ALA A 173 -8.21 -3.04 15.91
CA ALA A 173 -8.96 -4.14 15.33
C ALA A 173 -8.04 -5.22 14.76
N LEU A 174 -6.94 -4.82 14.07
CA LEU A 174 -5.93 -5.76 13.59
C LEU A 174 -5.28 -6.54 14.73
N VAL A 175 -4.93 -5.88 15.83
CA VAL A 175 -4.37 -6.55 17.02
C VAL A 175 -5.36 -7.58 17.59
N LYS A 176 -6.65 -7.22 17.72
CA LYS A 176 -7.70 -8.12 18.20
C LYS A 176 -7.91 -9.33 17.28
N ILE A 177 -7.89 -9.12 15.97
CA ILE A 177 -8.00 -10.20 14.97
C ILE A 177 -6.82 -11.17 15.09
N ASN A 178 -5.60 -10.65 15.19
CA ASN A 178 -4.38 -11.45 15.31
C ASN A 178 -4.34 -12.24 16.63
N ALA A 179 -4.78 -11.63 17.74
CA ALA A 179 -4.94 -12.31 19.02
C ALA A 179 -5.96 -13.46 18.91
N THR A 180 -7.13 -13.20 18.31
CA THR A 180 -8.17 -14.22 18.10
C THR A 180 -7.67 -15.38 17.23
N ALA A 181 -6.90 -15.10 16.18
CA ALA A 181 -6.31 -16.13 15.33
C ALA A 181 -5.30 -17.00 16.11
N THR A 182 -4.50 -16.37 16.98
CA THR A 182 -3.52 -17.04 17.85
C THR A 182 -4.20 -17.93 18.89
N ASP A 183 -5.29 -17.46 19.50
CA ASP A 183 -6.08 -18.23 20.45
C ASP A 183 -6.71 -19.46 19.79
N ARG A 184 -7.25 -19.29 18.58
CA ARG A 184 -7.80 -20.41 17.78
C ARG A 184 -6.74 -21.43 17.40
N LEU A 185 -5.52 -20.99 17.06
CA LEU A 185 -4.39 -21.88 16.80
C LEU A 185 -3.97 -22.65 18.05
N THR A 186 -4.01 -22.01 19.22
CA THR A 186 -3.71 -22.66 20.50
C THR A 186 -4.78 -23.70 20.87
N ALA A 187 -6.06 -23.35 20.67
CA ALA A 187 -7.17 -24.29 20.86
C ALA A 187 -7.10 -25.49 19.90
N LEU A 188 -6.68 -25.27 18.64
CA LEU A 188 -6.44 -26.33 17.66
C LEU A 188 -5.38 -27.33 18.13
N LYS A 189 -4.26 -26.82 18.69
CA LYS A 189 -3.19 -27.67 19.24
C LYS A 189 -3.67 -28.49 20.44
N ALA A 190 -4.54 -27.93 21.29
CA ALA A 190 -5.09 -28.60 22.45
C ALA A 190 -6.16 -29.65 22.11
N LYS A 191 -7.00 -29.39 21.09
CA LYS A 191 -8.11 -30.29 20.66
C LYS A 191 -8.12 -30.47 19.13
N PRO A 192 -7.24 -31.33 18.57
CA PRO A 192 -7.09 -31.48 17.11
C PRO A 192 -8.36 -32.00 16.41
N GLN A 193 -9.16 -32.82 17.09
CA GLN A 193 -10.35 -33.46 16.50
C GLN A 193 -11.51 -32.49 16.21
N ALA A 194 -11.59 -31.35 16.93
CA ALA A 194 -12.66 -30.37 16.76
C ALA A 194 -12.50 -29.51 15.48
N ALA A 195 -11.31 -29.46 14.91
CA ALA A 195 -10.99 -28.64 13.75
C ALA A 195 -11.35 -29.27 12.41
N ILE A 196 -11.45 -30.60 12.37
CA ILE A 196 -11.88 -31.35 11.19
C ILE A 196 -13.33 -31.03 10.82
N GLN A 197 -14.11 -30.40 11.71
CA GLN A 197 -15.53 -30.05 11.50
C GLN A 197 -15.78 -28.63 10.94
N ARG A 198 -14.76 -27.78 10.78
CA ARG A 198 -14.95 -26.38 10.31
C ARG A 198 -13.89 -25.95 9.29
N ASP A 199 -13.95 -26.56 8.11
CA ASP A 199 -13.18 -26.16 6.92
C ASP A 199 -13.90 -25.05 6.13
N MET A 200 -13.22 -24.42 5.18
CA MET A 200 -13.79 -23.33 4.38
C MET A 200 -15.05 -23.76 3.62
N LEU A 201 -15.06 -24.98 3.07
CA LEU A 201 -16.20 -25.54 2.32
C LEU A 201 -17.46 -25.71 3.19
N SER A 202 -17.29 -25.92 4.50
CA SER A 202 -18.39 -25.99 5.46
C SER A 202 -18.97 -24.62 5.81
N ILE A 203 -18.16 -23.55 5.68
CA ILE A 203 -18.58 -22.17 5.92
C ILE A 203 -19.25 -21.59 4.67
N CYS A 204 -18.63 -21.78 3.50
CA CYS A 204 -19.14 -21.35 2.21
C CYS A 204 -18.60 -22.26 1.11
N ASN A 205 -19.51 -22.83 0.32
CA ASN A 205 -19.19 -23.68 -0.83
C ASN A 205 -19.28 -22.95 -2.17
N ASP A 206 -19.54 -21.64 -2.17
CA ASP A 206 -19.58 -20.81 -3.36
C ASP A 206 -18.26 -20.03 -3.54
N PRO A 207 -17.43 -20.37 -4.54
CA PRO A 207 -16.14 -19.73 -4.73
C PRO A 207 -16.25 -18.23 -5.08
N PHE A 208 -17.36 -17.82 -5.71
CA PHE A 208 -17.59 -16.42 -6.07
C PHE A 208 -17.76 -15.55 -4.82
N THR A 209 -18.61 -15.98 -3.88
CA THR A 209 -18.80 -15.29 -2.60
C THR A 209 -17.48 -15.18 -1.83
N VAL A 210 -16.65 -16.22 -1.80
CA VAL A 210 -15.34 -16.16 -1.11
C VAL A 210 -14.40 -15.16 -1.77
N ALA A 211 -14.31 -15.13 -3.11
CA ALA A 211 -13.49 -14.15 -3.82
C ALA A 211 -13.95 -12.71 -3.55
N GLN A 212 -15.26 -12.48 -3.42
CA GLN A 212 -15.82 -11.18 -3.04
C GLN A 212 -15.44 -10.79 -1.60
N GLN A 213 -15.49 -11.73 -0.65
CA GLN A 213 -15.09 -11.46 0.74
C GLN A 213 -13.57 -11.24 0.87
N LEU A 214 -12.75 -11.96 0.11
CA LEU A 214 -11.32 -11.67 0.00
C LEU A 214 -11.09 -10.24 -0.52
N THR A 215 -11.84 -9.84 -1.55
CA THR A 215 -11.76 -8.48 -2.12
C THR A 215 -12.17 -7.40 -1.11
N HIS A 216 -13.15 -7.65 -0.24
CA HIS A 216 -13.44 -6.77 0.91
C HIS A 216 -12.25 -6.58 1.83
N ILE A 217 -11.59 -7.68 2.24
CA ILE A 217 -10.44 -7.64 3.14
C ILE A 217 -9.27 -6.89 2.48
N GLU A 218 -9.04 -7.14 1.19
CA GLU A 218 -7.97 -6.49 0.43
C GLU A 218 -8.22 -4.97 0.33
N LEU A 219 -9.39 -4.54 -0.12
CA LEU A 219 -9.72 -3.10 -0.27
C LEU A 219 -9.73 -2.38 1.09
N GLU A 220 -10.25 -3.02 2.14
CA GLU A 220 -10.18 -2.47 3.50
C GLU A 220 -8.72 -2.23 3.89
N ARG A 221 -7.86 -3.25 3.85
CA ARG A 221 -6.44 -3.14 4.23
C ARG A 221 -5.69 -2.10 3.38
N LEU A 222 -5.91 -2.09 2.07
CA LEU A 222 -5.29 -1.12 1.16
C LEU A 222 -5.67 0.32 1.53
N SER A 223 -6.93 0.57 1.92
CA SER A 223 -7.41 1.92 2.23
C SER A 223 -6.62 2.58 3.38
N TYR A 224 -6.05 1.78 4.28
CA TYR A 224 -5.25 2.24 5.42
C TYR A 224 -3.76 2.46 5.11
N ILE A 225 -3.25 2.02 3.95
CA ILE A 225 -1.83 2.22 3.59
C ILE A 225 -1.61 3.68 3.17
N GLY A 226 -0.80 4.42 3.93
CA GLY A 226 -0.41 5.79 3.62
C GLY A 226 0.59 5.86 2.45
N PRO A 227 0.52 6.89 1.58
CA PRO A 227 1.52 7.06 0.52
C PRO A 227 2.95 7.20 1.07
N GLU A 228 3.12 7.79 2.25
CA GLU A 228 4.39 7.93 2.94
C GLU A 228 5.01 6.58 3.35
N GLU A 229 4.21 5.54 3.56
CA GLU A 229 4.71 4.21 3.93
C GLU A 229 5.58 3.60 2.81
N PHE A 230 5.30 3.93 1.55
CA PHE A 230 6.13 3.50 0.42
C PHE A 230 7.51 4.11 0.47
N ILE A 231 7.64 5.40 0.84
CA ILE A 231 8.95 6.04 0.96
C ILE A 231 9.68 5.52 2.20
N GLN A 232 8.97 5.43 3.34
CA GLN A 232 9.51 4.95 4.61
C GLN A 232 10.04 3.51 4.53
N ALA A 233 9.39 2.64 3.75
CA ALA A 233 9.83 1.26 3.54
C ALA A 233 11.22 1.14 2.90
N PHE A 234 11.69 2.19 2.22
CA PHE A 234 12.95 2.19 1.47
C PHE A 234 13.98 3.18 2.02
N VAL A 235 13.75 3.79 3.18
CA VAL A 235 14.72 4.70 3.81
C VAL A 235 15.93 3.89 4.27
N GLN A 236 16.96 3.84 3.42
CA GLN A 236 18.32 3.45 3.79
C GLN A 236 19.23 4.69 3.75
N LYS A 237 20.32 4.66 4.54
CA LYS A 237 21.32 5.74 4.62
C LYS A 237 21.95 6.00 3.25
N ASP A 238 21.75 7.19 2.69
CA ASP A 238 22.49 7.66 1.52
C ASP A 238 23.99 7.76 1.89
N PRO A 239 24.91 7.08 1.17
CA PRO A 239 26.35 7.14 1.46
C PRO A 239 26.99 8.52 1.31
N LEU A 240 26.37 9.44 0.57
CA LEU A 240 26.85 10.81 0.35
C LEU A 240 26.34 11.81 1.40
N ASP A 241 25.44 11.37 2.28
CA ASP A 241 24.91 12.20 3.36
C ASP A 241 25.84 12.11 4.58
N ASN A 242 26.75 13.08 4.71
CA ASN A 242 27.64 13.20 5.87
C ASN A 242 26.89 13.55 7.18
N ASP A 243 25.61 13.90 7.10
CA ASP A 243 24.78 14.18 8.27
C ASP A 243 24.16 12.88 8.78
N LYS A 244 24.50 12.49 10.01
CA LYS A 244 24.04 11.24 10.67
C LYS A 244 22.56 11.26 11.05
N ARG A 245 21.70 11.95 10.32
CA ARG A 245 20.27 12.06 10.61
C ARG A 245 19.46 11.15 9.69
N CYS A 246 19.72 9.85 9.72
CA CYS A 246 18.71 8.92 9.25
C CYS A 246 17.63 8.81 10.33
N PHE A 247 16.48 9.37 9.97
CA PHE A 247 15.28 9.56 10.76
C PHE A 247 14.63 8.22 11.13
N SER A 248 15.18 7.52 12.14
CA SER A 248 14.79 6.15 12.54
C SER A 248 13.62 6.08 13.54
N ASP A 249 12.96 7.19 13.86
CA ASP A 249 11.87 7.24 14.85
C ASP A 249 10.47 7.06 14.25
N HIS A 250 10.36 6.88 12.92
CA HIS A 250 9.07 6.56 12.32
C HIS A 250 8.65 5.16 12.78
N LYS A 251 7.47 5.06 13.41
CA LYS A 251 6.72 3.79 13.49
C LYS A 251 6.82 3.16 12.11
N LYS A 252 7.49 2.01 12.03
CA LYS A 252 7.67 1.20 10.81
C LYS A 252 6.37 1.16 10.01
N ALA A 253 6.46 1.12 8.69
CA ALA A 253 5.35 1.05 7.73
C ALA A 253 4.35 -0.07 8.10
N SER A 254 3.49 0.17 9.09
CA SER A 254 2.84 -0.88 9.84
C SER A 254 1.65 -1.44 9.10
N ASN A 255 0.98 -0.63 8.27
CA ASN A 255 -0.11 -1.12 7.43
C ASN A 255 0.46 -1.85 6.23
N LEU A 256 1.58 -1.37 5.69
CA LEU A 256 2.32 -2.05 4.63
C LEU A 256 2.75 -3.46 5.07
N GLU A 257 3.41 -3.56 6.23
CA GLU A 257 3.80 -4.83 6.85
C GLU A 257 2.57 -5.71 7.13
N ALA A 258 1.51 -5.16 7.73
CA ALA A 258 0.27 -5.90 8.00
C ALA A 258 -0.42 -6.41 6.73
N TYR A 259 -0.26 -5.73 5.59
CA TYR A 259 -0.79 -6.15 4.30
C TYR A 259 0.04 -7.27 3.67
N VAL A 260 1.37 -7.23 3.82
CA VAL A 260 2.26 -8.35 3.47
C VAL A 260 1.96 -9.58 4.34
N ASP A 261 1.75 -9.39 5.64
CA ASP A 261 1.37 -10.46 6.57
C ASP A 261 0.02 -11.08 6.18
N TRP A 262 -0.93 -10.28 5.69
CA TRP A 262 -2.19 -10.79 5.15
C TRP A 262 -1.98 -11.70 3.94
N PHE A 263 -1.15 -11.30 2.97
CA PHE A 263 -0.80 -12.14 1.81
C PHE A 263 -0.22 -13.49 2.26
N ASN A 264 0.74 -13.46 3.18
CA ASN A 264 1.35 -14.67 3.72
C ASN A 264 0.32 -15.53 4.44
N ARG A 265 -0.47 -14.92 5.32
CA ARG A 265 -1.54 -15.60 6.06
C ARG A 265 -2.52 -16.31 5.12
N LEU A 266 -2.98 -15.65 4.05
CA LEU A 266 -3.88 -16.25 3.07
C LEU A 266 -3.22 -17.43 2.35
N SER A 267 -1.96 -17.29 1.94
CA SER A 267 -1.19 -18.36 1.30
C SER A 267 -1.08 -19.61 2.20
N TYR A 268 -0.73 -19.40 3.47
CA TYR A 268 -0.64 -20.50 4.44
C TYR A 268 -2.01 -21.03 4.85
N LEU A 269 -3.09 -20.22 4.84
CA LEU A 269 -4.45 -20.69 5.07
C LEU A 269 -4.88 -21.68 3.98
N VAL A 270 -4.66 -21.34 2.72
CA VAL A 270 -4.95 -22.25 1.59
C VAL A 270 -4.18 -23.56 1.74
N ALA A 271 -2.88 -23.49 2.06
CA ALA A 271 -2.07 -24.68 2.30
C ALA A 271 -2.59 -25.50 3.49
N THR A 272 -3.02 -24.83 4.57
CA THR A 272 -3.58 -25.47 5.76
C THR A 272 -4.85 -26.24 5.41
N GLU A 273 -5.81 -25.59 4.74
CA GLU A 273 -7.08 -26.20 4.32
C GLU A 273 -6.86 -27.45 3.45
N ILE A 274 -5.84 -27.43 2.58
CA ILE A 274 -5.52 -28.57 1.70
C ILE A 274 -4.80 -29.69 2.48
N CYS A 275 -3.82 -29.35 3.32
CA CYS A 275 -2.99 -30.32 4.03
C CYS A 275 -3.68 -30.96 5.24
N MET A 276 -4.77 -30.36 5.75
CA MET A 276 -5.54 -30.91 6.87
C MET A 276 -5.84 -32.41 6.65
N PRO A 277 -5.56 -33.29 7.64
CA PRO A 277 -5.73 -34.73 7.48
C PRO A 277 -7.21 -35.15 7.29
N VAL A 278 -7.65 -35.17 6.05
CA VAL A 278 -9.00 -35.60 5.63
C VAL A 278 -8.91 -36.60 4.48
N LYS A 279 -10.05 -37.16 4.07
CA LYS A 279 -10.09 -38.10 2.94
C LYS A 279 -9.54 -37.44 1.66
N LYS A 280 -8.74 -38.16 0.89
CA LYS A 280 -8.15 -37.72 -0.39
C LYS A 280 -9.14 -37.02 -1.33
N LYS A 281 -10.36 -37.57 -1.47
CA LYS A 281 -11.44 -36.99 -2.29
C LYS A 281 -11.87 -35.61 -1.78
N HIS A 282 -11.87 -35.39 -0.47
CA HIS A 282 -12.18 -34.09 0.11
C HIS A 282 -11.06 -33.08 -0.22
N ARG A 283 -9.78 -33.43 -0.01
CA ARG A 283 -8.65 -32.55 -0.36
C ARG A 283 -8.67 -32.10 -1.82
N ALA A 284 -8.97 -33.02 -2.74
CA ALA A 284 -9.11 -32.68 -4.17
C ALA A 284 -10.21 -31.63 -4.42
N ARG A 285 -11.35 -31.72 -3.73
CA ARG A 285 -12.43 -30.71 -3.82
C ARG A 285 -12.00 -29.35 -3.26
N VAL A 286 -11.24 -29.33 -2.17
CA VAL A 286 -10.70 -28.08 -1.59
C VAL A 286 -9.76 -27.40 -2.58
N ILE A 287 -8.89 -28.16 -3.26
CA ILE A 287 -8.02 -27.63 -4.31
C ILE A 287 -8.86 -27.06 -5.47
N GLU A 288 -9.82 -27.83 -6.01
CA GLU A 288 -10.69 -27.37 -7.10
C GLU A 288 -11.49 -26.11 -6.71
N PHE A 289 -11.95 -26.03 -5.46
CA PHE A 289 -12.61 -24.86 -4.92
C PHE A 289 -11.71 -23.63 -4.93
N PHE A 290 -10.49 -23.72 -4.38
CA PHE A 290 -9.55 -22.59 -4.38
C PHE A 290 -9.06 -22.20 -5.77
N ILE A 291 -9.00 -23.14 -6.73
CA ILE A 291 -8.77 -22.81 -8.15
C ILE A 291 -9.90 -21.92 -8.68
N ASP A 292 -11.15 -22.24 -8.38
CA ASP A 292 -12.30 -21.43 -8.81
C ASP A 292 -12.36 -20.08 -8.07
N VAL A 293 -11.98 -20.01 -6.78
CA VAL A 293 -11.81 -18.74 -6.05
C VAL A 293 -10.73 -17.87 -6.70
N ALA A 294 -9.55 -18.45 -6.98
CA ALA A 294 -8.44 -17.74 -7.63
C ALA A 294 -8.83 -17.20 -9.01
N ARG A 295 -9.55 -17.99 -9.81
CA ARG A 295 -10.09 -17.53 -11.09
C ARG A 295 -11.03 -16.35 -10.92
N GLU A 296 -11.89 -16.36 -9.91
CA GLU A 296 -12.78 -15.22 -9.67
C GLU A 296 -12.02 -13.99 -9.16
N CYS A 297 -10.98 -14.17 -8.34
CA CYS A 297 -10.07 -13.09 -7.98
C CYS A 297 -9.44 -12.45 -9.24
N PHE A 298 -9.00 -13.25 -10.23
CA PHE A 298 -8.51 -12.74 -11.51
C PHE A 298 -9.59 -11.90 -12.25
N ASN A 299 -10.82 -12.42 -12.34
CA ASN A 299 -11.93 -11.72 -13.01
C ASN A 299 -12.28 -10.38 -12.35
N ILE A 300 -12.25 -10.32 -11.02
CA ILE A 300 -12.52 -9.11 -10.24
C ILE A 300 -11.40 -8.06 -10.42
N GLY A 301 -10.17 -8.48 -10.78
CA GLY A 301 -8.99 -7.62 -10.73
C GLY A 301 -8.26 -7.69 -9.39
N ASN A 302 -8.52 -8.72 -8.58
CA ASN A 302 -7.84 -9.02 -7.33
C ASN A 302 -6.62 -9.94 -7.55
N PHE A 303 -5.52 -9.35 -8.04
CA PHE A 303 -4.31 -10.09 -8.34
C PHE A 303 -3.52 -10.49 -7.09
N ASN A 304 -3.65 -9.74 -5.98
CA ASN A 304 -2.96 -10.07 -4.73
C ASN A 304 -3.48 -11.38 -4.12
N SER A 305 -4.80 -11.51 -3.94
CA SER A 305 -5.40 -12.75 -3.43
C SER A 305 -5.21 -13.92 -4.40
N LEU A 306 -5.31 -13.68 -5.71
CA LEU A 306 -4.98 -14.69 -6.74
C LEU A 306 -3.57 -15.26 -6.52
N MET A 307 -2.57 -14.38 -6.40
CA MET A 307 -1.18 -14.80 -6.22
C MET A 307 -0.96 -15.50 -4.88
N ALA A 308 -1.63 -15.06 -3.81
CA ALA A 308 -1.57 -15.72 -2.51
C ALA A 308 -2.12 -17.16 -2.56
N ILE A 309 -3.25 -17.35 -3.25
CA ILE A 309 -3.87 -18.66 -3.42
C ILE A 309 -2.98 -19.61 -4.24
N ILE A 310 -2.41 -19.13 -5.36
CA ILE A 310 -1.43 -19.88 -6.16
C ILE A 310 -0.21 -20.24 -5.30
N SER A 311 0.32 -19.26 -4.56
CA SER A 311 1.49 -19.46 -3.69
C SER A 311 1.23 -20.54 -2.63
N GLY A 312 0.04 -20.54 -2.02
CA GLY A 312 -0.39 -21.58 -1.08
C GLY A 312 -0.44 -22.99 -1.70
N MET A 313 -0.97 -23.12 -2.92
CA MET A 313 -1.01 -24.39 -3.64
C MET A 313 0.37 -24.88 -4.09
N ASN A 314 1.28 -23.96 -4.37
CA ASN A 314 2.65 -24.25 -4.80
C ASN A 314 3.63 -24.52 -3.65
N MET A 315 3.21 -24.32 -2.39
CA MET A 315 4.01 -24.72 -1.24
C MET A 315 4.32 -26.23 -1.31
N SER A 316 5.58 -26.58 -1.02
CA SER A 316 6.07 -27.97 -1.09
C SER A 316 5.21 -29.00 -0.33
N PRO A 317 4.68 -28.73 0.88
CA PRO A 317 3.74 -29.64 1.56
C PRO A 317 2.46 -29.95 0.77
N VAL A 318 2.03 -29.05 -0.10
CA VAL A 318 0.83 -29.22 -0.95
C VAL A 318 1.21 -29.88 -2.28
N SER A 319 2.22 -29.37 -2.98
CA SER A 319 2.62 -29.84 -4.31
C SER A 319 3.17 -31.28 -4.32
N ARG A 320 3.60 -31.80 -3.16
CA ARG A 320 3.99 -33.20 -2.98
C ARG A 320 2.85 -34.21 -2.90
N LEU A 321 1.59 -33.77 -2.70
CA LEU A 321 0.43 -34.66 -2.54
C LEU A 321 -0.02 -35.28 -3.88
N LYS A 322 0.85 -36.04 -4.54
CA LYS A 322 0.67 -36.52 -5.92
C LYS A 322 -0.61 -37.34 -6.09
N LYS A 323 -1.01 -38.12 -5.08
CA LYS A 323 -2.23 -38.93 -5.16
C LYS A 323 -3.47 -38.04 -5.10
N THR A 324 -3.46 -36.96 -4.32
CA THR A 324 -4.52 -35.94 -4.35
C THR A 324 -4.54 -35.20 -5.68
N TRP A 325 -3.40 -34.70 -6.17
CA TRP A 325 -3.33 -33.96 -7.44
C TRP A 325 -3.80 -34.79 -8.65
N SER A 326 -3.57 -36.10 -8.66
CA SER A 326 -4.11 -37.00 -9.71
C SER A 326 -5.64 -37.04 -9.81
N LYS A 327 -6.36 -36.47 -8.83
CA LYS A 327 -7.83 -36.37 -8.80
C LYS A 327 -8.34 -34.96 -9.12
N VAL A 328 -7.46 -33.98 -9.27
CA VAL A 328 -7.81 -32.57 -9.53
C VAL A 328 -7.74 -32.31 -11.03
N LYS A 329 -8.69 -31.53 -11.55
CA LYS A 329 -8.59 -31.00 -12.92
C LYS A 329 -7.69 -29.76 -12.96
N THR A 330 -6.42 -29.94 -13.34
CA THR A 330 -5.40 -28.88 -13.23
C THR A 330 -5.45 -27.82 -14.32
N ALA A 331 -6.11 -28.05 -15.46
CA ALA A 331 -6.06 -27.14 -16.61
C ALA A 331 -6.39 -25.67 -16.27
N LYS A 332 -7.35 -25.42 -15.36
CA LYS A 332 -7.65 -24.05 -14.89
C LYS A 332 -6.51 -23.47 -14.04
N PHE A 333 -5.90 -24.29 -13.19
CA PHE A 333 -4.77 -23.90 -12.36
C PHE A 333 -3.56 -23.56 -13.22
N ASP A 334 -3.22 -24.43 -14.19
CA ASP A 334 -2.09 -24.23 -15.10
C ASP A 334 -2.21 -22.89 -15.88
N ILE A 335 -3.43 -22.51 -16.27
CA ILE A 335 -3.70 -21.19 -16.90
C ILE A 335 -3.43 -20.04 -15.91
N LEU A 336 -3.90 -20.16 -14.67
CA LEU A 336 -3.71 -19.12 -13.65
C LEU A 336 -2.23 -18.97 -13.27
N GLU A 337 -1.48 -20.07 -13.17
CA GLU A 337 -0.03 -20.04 -12.98
C GLU A 337 0.65 -19.33 -14.15
N HIS A 338 0.26 -19.64 -15.39
CA HIS A 338 0.81 -18.96 -16.57
C HIS A 338 0.54 -17.45 -16.56
N GLN A 339 -0.63 -17.01 -16.08
CA GLN A 339 -0.95 -15.58 -15.96
C GLN A 339 -0.07 -14.86 -14.92
N MET A 340 0.34 -15.56 -13.86
CA MET A 340 1.15 -15.02 -12.76
C MET A 340 2.64 -15.40 -12.84
N ASP A 341 3.07 -15.96 -13.97
CA ASP A 341 4.42 -16.46 -14.16
C ASP A 341 5.47 -15.33 -14.04
N PRO A 342 6.57 -15.54 -13.30
CA PRO A 342 7.59 -14.52 -13.06
C PRO A 342 8.51 -14.25 -14.27
N SER A 343 8.46 -15.07 -15.32
CA SER A 343 9.34 -14.91 -16.49
C SER A 343 9.10 -13.59 -17.20
N SER A 344 10.16 -13.09 -17.85
CA SER A 344 10.13 -11.79 -18.56
C SER A 344 9.62 -10.65 -17.67
N ASN A 345 10.00 -10.66 -16.39
CA ASN A 345 9.56 -9.70 -15.37
C ASN A 345 8.01 -9.64 -15.25
N PHE A 346 7.37 -10.80 -15.11
CA PHE A 346 5.92 -10.91 -14.95
C PHE A 346 5.12 -10.35 -16.15
N TYR A 347 5.56 -10.62 -17.38
CA TYR A 347 4.97 -10.04 -18.60
C TYR A 347 3.45 -10.26 -18.70
N ASN A 348 2.98 -11.48 -18.44
CA ASN A 348 1.56 -11.84 -18.53
C ASN A 348 0.74 -11.08 -17.48
N TYR A 349 1.17 -11.13 -16.21
CA TYR A 349 0.54 -10.38 -15.14
C TYR A 349 0.49 -8.88 -15.45
N ARG A 350 1.59 -8.27 -15.92
CA ARG A 350 1.61 -6.84 -16.26
C ARG A 350 0.64 -6.50 -17.38
N THR A 351 0.44 -7.41 -18.34
CA THR A 351 -0.56 -7.26 -19.40
C THR A 351 -1.97 -7.32 -18.84
N ALA A 352 -2.25 -8.27 -17.93
CA ALA A 352 -3.53 -8.37 -17.25
C ALA A 352 -3.83 -7.15 -16.35
N LEU A 353 -2.81 -6.65 -15.63
CA LEU A 353 -2.91 -5.44 -14.81
C LEU A 353 -3.24 -4.22 -15.66
N ARG A 354 -2.54 -4.00 -16.79
CA ARG A 354 -2.88 -2.90 -17.73
C ARG A 354 -4.31 -3.01 -18.23
N GLY A 355 -4.76 -4.22 -18.56
CA GLY A 355 -6.15 -4.47 -18.92
C GLY A 355 -7.12 -4.07 -17.80
N ALA A 356 -6.82 -4.43 -16.55
CA ALA A 356 -7.64 -4.05 -15.39
C ALA A 356 -7.64 -2.54 -15.14
N THR A 357 -6.50 -1.87 -15.22
CA THR A 357 -6.40 -0.40 -15.13
C THR A 357 -7.25 0.27 -16.20
N GLN A 358 -7.18 -0.19 -17.45
CA GLN A 358 -7.99 0.37 -18.53
C GLN A 358 -9.49 0.16 -18.30
N ARG A 359 -9.91 -1.03 -17.83
CA ARG A 359 -11.30 -1.29 -17.45
C ARG A 359 -11.79 -0.36 -16.34
N SER A 360 -10.94 -0.06 -15.36
CA SER A 360 -11.27 0.84 -14.25
C SER A 360 -11.50 2.28 -14.73
N ILE A 361 -10.69 2.75 -15.68
CA ILE A 361 -10.83 4.10 -16.28
C ILE A 361 -12.16 4.23 -17.05
N THR A 362 -12.56 3.20 -17.80
CA THR A 362 -13.78 3.21 -18.62
C THR A 362 -14.97 2.53 -17.93
N ALA A 363 -14.92 2.38 -16.60
CA ALA A 363 -15.90 1.60 -15.85
C ALA A 363 -17.31 2.21 -15.90
N HIS A 364 -18.32 1.36 -16.11
CA HIS A 364 -19.73 1.73 -16.02
C HIS A 364 -20.37 1.24 -14.70
N SER A 365 -19.62 0.48 -13.90
CA SER A 365 -20.03 -0.02 -12.59
C SER A 365 -18.89 0.05 -11.56
N SER A 366 -19.23 0.09 -10.27
CA SER A 366 -18.23 0.08 -9.19
C SER A 366 -17.38 -1.19 -9.19
N ARG A 367 -17.90 -2.31 -9.69
CA ARG A 367 -17.15 -3.58 -9.81
C ARG A 367 -15.98 -3.47 -10.78
N GLU A 368 -16.18 -2.80 -11.91
CA GLU A 368 -15.14 -2.65 -12.95
C GLU A 368 -14.00 -1.73 -12.52
N LYS A 369 -14.22 -0.92 -11.48
CA LYS A 369 -13.20 -0.01 -10.92
C LYS A 369 -12.12 -0.74 -10.11
N ILE A 370 -12.38 -1.97 -9.65
CA ILE A 370 -11.51 -2.70 -8.74
C ILE A 370 -10.21 -3.09 -9.44
N VAL A 371 -9.09 -2.63 -8.88
CA VAL A 371 -7.73 -3.04 -9.27
C VAL A 371 -6.94 -3.23 -7.98
N ILE A 372 -6.52 -4.46 -7.71
CA ILE A 372 -5.71 -4.81 -6.54
C ILE A 372 -4.47 -5.51 -7.09
N PRO A 373 -3.33 -4.81 -7.19
CA PRO A 373 -2.13 -5.32 -7.84
C PRO A 373 -1.50 -6.45 -7.02
N PHE A 374 -0.66 -7.28 -7.65
CA PHE A 374 0.25 -8.13 -6.90
C PHE A 374 1.25 -7.26 -6.14
N PHE A 375 1.00 -7.10 -4.84
CA PHE A 375 1.56 -5.99 -4.07
C PHE A 375 3.08 -6.11 -3.88
N SER A 376 3.61 -7.31 -3.68
CA SER A 376 5.05 -7.52 -3.54
C SER A 376 5.81 -7.07 -4.79
N LEU A 377 5.24 -7.23 -5.98
CA LEU A 377 5.86 -6.75 -7.22
C LEU A 377 5.76 -5.24 -7.35
N LEU A 378 4.64 -4.63 -6.95
CA LEU A 378 4.51 -3.17 -6.89
C LEU A 378 5.58 -2.54 -5.98
N ILE A 379 5.74 -3.08 -4.76
CA ILE A 379 6.76 -2.64 -3.80
C ILE A 379 8.16 -2.82 -4.36
N LYS A 380 8.43 -3.96 -5.01
CA LYS A 380 9.71 -4.23 -5.66
C LYS A 380 10.00 -3.21 -6.77
N ASP A 381 9.01 -2.85 -7.58
CA ASP A 381 9.17 -1.87 -8.66
C ASP A 381 9.46 -0.46 -8.11
N ILE A 382 8.73 -0.03 -7.07
CA ILE A 382 8.97 1.28 -6.41
C ILE A 382 10.36 1.29 -5.74
N TYR A 383 10.76 0.19 -5.11
CA TYR A 383 12.10 0.05 -4.53
C TYR A 383 13.20 0.25 -5.60
N PHE A 384 13.13 -0.46 -6.72
CA PHE A 384 14.14 -0.33 -7.77
C PHE A 384 14.15 1.04 -8.44
N LEU A 385 12.98 1.69 -8.57
CA LEU A 385 12.91 3.07 -9.03
C LEU A 385 13.60 4.03 -8.04
N ASN A 386 13.44 3.80 -6.74
CA ASN A 386 14.13 4.58 -5.72
C ASN A 386 15.65 4.34 -5.74
N GLU A 387 16.11 3.09 -5.82
CA GLU A 387 17.53 2.74 -5.81
C GLU A 387 18.24 3.12 -7.13
N GLY A 388 17.51 3.18 -8.24
CA GLY A 388 18.09 3.43 -9.57
C GLY A 388 18.62 4.85 -9.77
N CYS A 389 18.26 5.81 -8.92
CA CYS A 389 18.64 7.22 -9.05
C CYS A 389 19.00 7.85 -7.69
N ALA A 390 20.02 8.69 -7.64
CA ALA A 390 20.40 9.41 -6.42
C ALA A 390 19.33 10.44 -6.01
N ASN A 391 19.14 10.60 -4.69
CA ASN A 391 18.22 11.59 -4.11
C ASN A 391 18.68 13.03 -4.35
N ARG A 392 19.99 13.24 -4.44
CA ARG A 392 20.62 14.52 -4.75
C ARG A 392 21.48 14.41 -6.01
N LEU A 393 21.51 15.50 -6.77
CA LEU A 393 22.47 15.69 -7.86
C LEU A 393 23.85 16.06 -7.28
N GLN A 394 24.89 16.01 -8.12
CA GLN A 394 26.26 16.42 -7.72
C GLN A 394 26.33 17.88 -7.24
N SER A 395 25.39 18.74 -7.65
CA SER A 395 25.25 20.11 -7.17
C SER A 395 24.72 20.22 -5.73
N GLY A 396 24.30 19.11 -5.10
CA GLY A 396 23.60 19.09 -3.82
C GLY A 396 22.10 19.34 -3.92
N HIS A 397 21.59 19.71 -5.11
CA HIS A 397 20.15 19.88 -5.36
C HIS A 397 19.41 18.56 -5.23
N VAL A 398 18.16 18.65 -4.77
CA VAL A 398 17.20 17.55 -4.77
C VAL A 398 16.90 17.16 -6.22
N ASN A 399 17.00 15.87 -6.54
CA ASN A 399 16.68 15.32 -7.85
C ASN A 399 15.16 15.15 -7.98
N PHE A 400 14.47 16.18 -8.45
CA PHE A 400 13.01 16.21 -8.50
C PHE A 400 12.44 15.36 -9.65
N GLU A 401 13.19 15.16 -10.74
CA GLU A 401 12.83 14.24 -11.83
C GLU A 401 12.61 12.81 -11.34
N LYS A 402 13.51 12.31 -10.47
CA LYS A 402 13.32 11.01 -9.78
C LYS A 402 12.00 10.97 -9.01
N PHE A 403 11.68 12.04 -8.29
CA PHE A 403 10.50 12.07 -7.44
C PHE A 403 9.20 12.17 -8.22
N TRP A 404 9.20 12.78 -9.42
CA TRP A 404 8.05 12.71 -10.32
C TRP A 404 7.71 11.27 -10.70
N GLU A 405 8.71 10.46 -11.05
CA GLU A 405 8.47 9.05 -11.41
C GLU A 405 8.00 8.23 -10.20
N LEU A 406 8.57 8.45 -9.01
CA LEU A 406 8.11 7.80 -7.78
C LEU A 406 6.66 8.19 -7.45
N ALA A 407 6.35 9.49 -7.49
CA ALA A 407 5.03 10.00 -7.21
C ALA A 407 3.99 9.48 -8.20
N LYS A 408 4.34 9.28 -9.46
CA LYS A 408 3.47 8.69 -10.47
C LYS A 408 3.04 7.27 -10.10
N GLN A 409 3.98 6.41 -9.68
CA GLN A 409 3.68 5.04 -9.24
C GLN A 409 2.78 5.03 -8.00
N VAL A 410 3.08 5.87 -7.01
CA VAL A 410 2.29 5.95 -5.77
C VAL A 410 0.90 6.54 -6.05
N SER A 411 0.79 7.54 -6.93
CA SER A 411 -0.50 8.17 -7.29
C SER A 411 -1.46 7.18 -7.95
N GLU A 412 -0.95 6.28 -8.80
CA GLU A 412 -1.76 5.24 -9.42
C GLU A 412 -2.35 4.29 -8.35
N PHE A 413 -1.52 3.86 -7.41
CA PHE A 413 -1.97 3.08 -6.25
C PHE A 413 -3.01 3.84 -5.40
N MET A 414 -2.79 5.13 -5.16
CA MET A 414 -3.70 5.98 -4.38
C MET A 414 -5.08 6.12 -5.04
N ALA A 415 -5.17 5.99 -6.36
CA ALA A 415 -6.45 5.94 -7.06
C ALA A 415 -7.16 4.59 -6.84
N TRP A 416 -6.44 3.48 -6.94
CA TRP A 416 -7.01 2.14 -6.77
C TRP A 416 -7.55 1.88 -5.37
N LYS A 417 -6.86 2.36 -4.32
CA LYS A 417 -7.30 2.12 -2.93
C LYS A 417 -8.57 2.87 -2.52
N LYS A 418 -9.04 3.85 -3.31
CA LYS A 418 -10.25 4.63 -3.04
C LYS A 418 -11.54 3.93 -3.46
N VAL A 419 -11.44 2.77 -4.11
CA VAL A 419 -12.60 2.02 -4.59
C VAL A 419 -13.34 1.38 -3.42
N GLU A 420 -14.61 1.75 -3.26
CA GLU A 420 -15.51 1.06 -2.34
C GLU A 420 -15.88 -0.32 -2.88
N CYS A 421 -15.81 -1.34 -2.02
CA CYS A 421 -16.13 -2.71 -2.41
C CYS A 421 -17.65 -2.84 -2.67
N PRO A 422 -18.09 -3.19 -3.90
CA PRO A 422 -19.50 -3.21 -4.27
C PRO A 422 -20.24 -4.50 -3.87
N PHE A 423 -19.53 -5.47 -3.29
CA PHE A 423 -20.11 -6.76 -2.93
C PHE A 423 -20.77 -6.70 -1.55
N GLU A 424 -21.76 -7.55 -1.30
CA GLU A 424 -22.34 -7.66 0.04
C GLU A 424 -21.35 -8.30 1.02
N LYS A 425 -21.35 -7.84 2.27
CA LYS A 425 -20.48 -8.36 3.33
C LYS A 425 -21.11 -9.57 4.01
N ASP A 426 -20.44 -10.72 3.96
CA ASP A 426 -20.77 -11.89 4.77
C ASP A 426 -19.84 -11.98 5.99
N ARG A 427 -20.39 -11.62 7.16
CA ARG A 427 -19.62 -11.60 8.41
C ARG A 427 -19.07 -12.97 8.82
N LYS A 428 -19.75 -14.08 8.50
CA LYS A 428 -19.29 -15.42 8.88
C LYS A 428 -18.07 -15.82 8.06
N ILE A 429 -18.10 -15.56 6.76
CA ILE A 429 -16.98 -15.83 5.86
C ILE A 429 -15.78 -14.93 6.21
N LEU A 430 -16.00 -13.62 6.37
CA LEU A 430 -14.96 -12.68 6.76
C LEU A 430 -14.29 -13.09 8.08
N GLN A 431 -15.09 -13.40 9.11
CA GLN A 431 -14.56 -13.85 10.39
C GLN A 431 -13.72 -15.12 10.22
N TYR A 432 -14.15 -16.07 9.39
CA TYR A 432 -13.41 -17.30 9.15
C TYR A 432 -12.07 -17.01 8.46
N LEU A 433 -12.06 -16.31 7.33
CA LEU A 433 -10.84 -15.95 6.59
C LEU A 433 -9.82 -15.23 7.48
N LEU A 434 -10.29 -14.27 8.27
CA LEU A 434 -9.44 -13.46 9.14
C LEU A 434 -8.87 -14.22 10.35
N THR A 435 -9.59 -15.20 10.89
CA THR A 435 -9.22 -15.81 12.19
C THR A 435 -9.07 -17.34 12.18
N ALA A 436 -9.25 -18.01 11.04
CA ALA A 436 -8.98 -19.44 10.93
C ALA A 436 -7.53 -19.76 11.34
N PRO A 437 -7.29 -20.84 12.09
CA PRO A 437 -5.96 -21.22 12.49
C PRO A 437 -5.14 -21.61 11.25
N VAL A 438 -3.89 -21.18 11.20
CA VAL A 438 -2.99 -21.42 10.07
C VAL A 438 -1.78 -22.20 10.57
N PHE A 439 -1.42 -23.26 9.85
CA PHE A 439 -0.29 -24.10 10.19
C PHE A 439 1.04 -23.39 9.92
N THR A 440 2.00 -23.63 10.81
CA THR A 440 3.42 -23.33 10.54
C THR A 440 3.93 -24.24 9.44
N GLU A 441 5.08 -23.90 8.84
CA GLU A 441 5.70 -24.73 7.80
C GLU A 441 5.88 -26.19 8.26
N ASP A 442 6.45 -26.41 9.44
CA ASP A 442 6.63 -27.75 10.01
C ASP A 442 5.31 -28.51 10.23
N ALA A 443 4.26 -27.81 10.66
CA ALA A 443 2.94 -28.40 10.85
C ALA A 443 2.29 -28.77 9.50
N LEU A 444 2.48 -27.95 8.45
CA LEU A 444 2.05 -28.28 7.08
C LEU A 444 2.75 -29.54 6.57
N TYR A 445 4.07 -29.66 6.74
CA TYR A 445 4.79 -30.87 6.33
C TYR A 445 4.32 -32.11 7.10
N LEU A 446 4.12 -32.00 8.41
CA LEU A 446 3.59 -33.10 9.21
C LEU A 446 2.21 -33.54 8.72
N ALA A 447 1.27 -32.60 8.54
CA ALA A 447 -0.08 -32.88 8.04
C ALA A 447 -0.06 -33.46 6.62
N SER A 448 0.87 -32.98 5.77
CA SER A 448 1.10 -33.54 4.43
C SER A 448 1.57 -34.99 4.48
N TYR A 449 2.55 -35.33 5.33
CA TYR A 449 3.03 -36.70 5.49
C TYR A 449 1.98 -37.63 6.12
N GLU A 450 1.15 -37.11 7.03
CA GLU A 450 0.01 -37.84 7.60
C GLU A 450 -1.06 -38.13 6.53
N SER A 451 -1.25 -37.20 5.58
CA SER A 451 -2.18 -37.32 4.45
C SER A 451 -1.68 -38.26 3.34
N GLU A 452 -0.39 -38.16 3.00
CA GLU A 452 0.32 -38.99 2.01
C GLU A 452 1.76 -39.20 2.48
N GLY A 453 2.09 -40.43 2.88
CA GLY A 453 3.40 -40.78 3.45
C GLY A 453 4.60 -40.42 2.57
N PRO A 454 5.81 -40.38 3.15
CA PRO A 454 7.02 -39.96 2.44
C PRO A 454 7.38 -40.91 1.29
N GLU A 455 7.73 -40.36 0.12
CA GLU A 455 7.98 -41.12 -1.11
C GLU A 455 9.47 -41.46 -1.32
N ASN A 456 10.37 -40.66 -0.75
CA ASN A 456 11.83 -40.82 -0.90
C ASN A 456 12.56 -40.75 0.45
N ASN A 457 13.88 -41.02 0.45
CA ASN A 457 14.67 -41.06 1.68
C ASN A 457 14.78 -39.69 2.36
N MET A 458 14.91 -38.60 1.58
CA MET A 458 14.96 -37.24 2.14
C MET A 458 13.66 -36.89 2.89
N GLU A 459 12.51 -37.23 2.32
CA GLU A 459 11.22 -37.05 2.96
C GLU A 459 11.06 -37.93 4.21
N LYS A 460 11.52 -39.19 4.17
CA LYS A 460 11.52 -40.07 5.34
C LYS A 460 12.34 -39.48 6.48
N ASP A 461 13.50 -38.90 6.19
CA ASP A 461 14.37 -38.30 7.20
C ASP A 461 13.79 -36.99 7.75
N ARG A 462 13.23 -36.13 6.88
CA ARG A 462 12.50 -34.93 7.32
C ARG A 462 11.31 -35.29 8.20
N TRP A 463 10.51 -36.28 7.81
CA TRP A 463 9.36 -36.75 8.59
C TRP A 463 9.78 -37.28 9.97
N LYS A 464 10.85 -38.09 10.03
CA LYS A 464 11.43 -38.55 11.31
C LYS A 464 11.89 -37.37 12.18
N SER A 465 12.58 -36.38 11.59
CA SER A 465 13.05 -35.19 12.30
C SER A 465 11.89 -34.41 12.93
N LEU A 466 10.85 -34.13 12.13
CA LEU A 466 9.66 -33.40 12.58
C LEU A 466 8.89 -34.14 13.69
N ARG A 467 8.84 -35.49 13.63
CA ARG A 467 8.21 -36.30 14.68
C ARG A 467 9.04 -36.34 15.97
N LYS A 468 10.37 -36.40 15.87
CA LYS A 468 11.27 -36.34 17.04
C LYS A 468 11.13 -35.01 17.78
N GLY A 469 10.97 -33.90 17.03
CA GLY A 469 10.70 -32.57 17.61
C GLY A 469 9.39 -32.48 18.41
N LYS A 470 8.40 -33.36 18.18
CA LYS A 470 7.18 -33.47 19.00
C LYS A 470 7.37 -34.27 20.30
N THR A 471 8.44 -35.05 20.43
CA THR A 471 8.63 -35.98 21.56
C THR A 471 9.49 -35.38 22.69
N ILE A 472 10.10 -34.21 22.45
CA ILE A 472 10.88 -33.45 23.43
C ILE A 472 10.11 -32.16 23.75
N LYS A 473 8.99 -32.27 24.46
CA LYS A 473 8.34 -31.17 25.18
C LYS A 473 7.47 -31.74 26.29
#